data_AF-A0A4W4FIZ2-F1
#
_entry.id   AF-A0A4W4FIZ2-F1
#
_cell.length_a   1.000
_cell.length_b   1.000
_cell.length_c   1.000
_cell.angle_alpha   90.00
_cell.angle_beta   90.00
_cell.angle_gamma   90.00
#
_symmetry.space_group_name_H-M   'P 1'
#
loop_
_entity.id
_entity.type
_entity.pdbx_description
1 polymer ?
#
loop_
_entity_poly.entity_id
_entity_poly.type
_entity_poly.pdbx_seq_one_letter_code
_entity_poly.pdbx_strand_id
1 'polypeptide(L)' 'MVSYCPICGKPVYFGEKKRSLGRDYHPLCLKCHRCKRQLTPGQHAEHDEKPYCTNCYMRDFGPRGNRGAASHTCNTEAS' A
#
# COMPACT_ATOMS: atom_id res chain seq x y z
N MET A 1 19.88 15.21 2.50
CA MET A 1 18.40 15.20 2.40
C MET A 1 17.91 13.81 2.73
N VAL A 2 17.32 13.66 3.92
CA VAL A 2 16.73 12.40 4.37
C VAL A 2 15.21 12.57 4.28
N SER A 3 14.55 11.65 3.60
CA SER A 3 13.09 11.61 3.55
C SER A 3 12.59 10.63 4.60
N TYR A 4 11.42 10.87 5.18
CA TYR A 4 10.85 9.99 6.21
C TYR A 4 9.71 9.18 5.63
N CYS A 5 9.68 7.88 5.93
CA CYS A 5 8.59 7.02 5.48
C CYS A 5 7.37 7.22 6.38
N PRO A 6 6.18 7.56 5.85
CA PRO A 6 4.98 7.78 6.65
C PRO A 6 4.44 6.50 7.30
N ILE A 7 4.86 5.32 6.84
CA ILE A 7 4.42 4.02 7.36
C ILE A 7 5.17 3.61 8.63
N CYS A 8 6.47 3.87 8.69
CA CYS A 8 7.33 3.39 9.77
C CYS A 8 8.07 4.50 10.52
N GLY A 9 7.95 5.75 10.10
CA GLY A 9 8.62 6.90 10.69
C GLY A 9 10.15 6.89 10.56
N LYS A 10 10.73 5.90 9.85
CA LYS A 10 12.17 5.74 9.70
C LYS A 10 12.73 6.55 8.52
N PRO A 11 13.99 7.00 8.62
CA PRO A 11 14.67 7.68 7.52
C PRO A 11 14.86 6.75 6.32
N VAL A 12 14.43 7.20 5.16
CA VAL A 12 14.60 6.53 3.87
C VAL A 12 15.86 7.06 3.22
N TYR A 13 16.85 6.19 3.03
CA TYR A 13 18.09 6.51 2.35
C TYR A 13 17.94 6.40 0.83
N PHE A 14 18.82 7.09 0.10
CA PHE A 14 18.73 7.22 -1.36
C PHE A 14 18.81 5.87 -2.10
N GLY A 15 19.49 4.87 -1.54
CA GLY A 15 19.62 3.53 -2.14
C GLY A 15 18.33 2.71 -2.13
N GLU A 16 17.43 2.97 -1.18
CA GLU A 16 16.20 2.18 -0.99
C GLU A 16 14.94 3.03 -1.12
N LYS A 17 15.05 4.33 -1.43
CA LYS A 17 13.86 5.17 -1.54
C LYS A 17 13.02 4.82 -2.76
N LYS A 18 11.74 4.59 -2.53
CA LYS A 18 10.71 4.51 -3.57
C LYS A 18 9.87 5.78 -3.51
N ARG A 19 10.07 6.66 -4.50
CA ARG A 19 9.26 7.87 -4.64
C ARG A 19 7.93 7.49 -5.30
N SER A 20 6.81 7.81 -4.67
CA SER A 20 5.48 7.62 -5.23
C SER A 20 4.52 8.69 -4.71
N LEU A 21 3.69 9.23 -5.61
CA LEU A 21 2.69 10.27 -5.30
C LEU A 21 3.27 11.50 -4.55
N GLY A 22 4.57 11.78 -4.73
CA GLY A 22 5.26 12.90 -4.07
C GLY A 22 5.82 12.59 -2.67
N ARG A 23 5.66 11.37 -2.15
CA ARG A 23 6.25 10.90 -0.88
C ARG A 23 7.29 9.81 -1.12
N ASP A 24 8.19 9.62 -0.14
CA ASP A 24 9.21 8.57 -0.17
C ASP A 24 8.82 7.43 0.77
N TYR A 25 8.82 6.22 0.23
CA TYR A 25 8.49 4.98 0.91
C TYR A 25 9.68 4.02 0.89
N HIS A 26 9.73 3.11 1.87
CA HIS A 26 10.61 1.94 1.77
C HIS A 26 9.98 0.90 0.84
N PRO A 27 10.80 0.09 0.13
CA PRO A 27 10.33 -0.99 -0.73
C PRO A 27 9.47 -2.00 0.03
N LEU A 28 9.79 -2.23 1.31
CA LEU A 28 9.07 -3.17 2.17
C LEU A 28 7.87 -2.53 2.90
N CYS A 29 7.88 -1.21 3.09
CA CYS A 29 6.81 -0.50 3.78
C CYS A 29 5.65 -0.14 2.85
N LEU A 30 5.88 -0.10 1.55
CA LEU A 30 4.86 0.14 0.54
C LEU A 30 3.97 -1.09 0.37
N LYS A 31 3.07 -1.30 1.33
CA LYS A 31 2.11 -2.40 1.35
C LYS A 31 0.71 -1.85 1.54
N CYS A 32 -0.27 -2.48 0.91
CA CYS A 32 -1.66 -2.05 1.02
C CYS A 32 -2.14 -2.16 2.46
N HIS A 33 -2.79 -1.13 2.99
CA HIS A 33 -3.34 -1.19 4.35
C HIS A 33 -4.42 -2.29 4.50
N ARG A 34 -5.23 -2.51 3.46
CA ARG A 34 -6.36 -3.46 3.48
C ARG A 34 -5.93 -4.91 3.28
N CYS A 35 -5.21 -5.20 2.19
CA CYS A 35 -4.83 -6.57 1.83
C CYS A 35 -3.42 -6.96 2.27
N LYS A 36 -2.65 -6.03 2.87
CA LYS A 36 -1.24 -6.22 3.29
C LYS A 36 -0.30 -6.71 2.19
N ARG A 37 -0.75 -6.73 0.93
CA ARG A 37 0.03 -7.14 -0.23
C ARG A 37 1.09 -6.08 -0.51
N GLN A 38 2.32 -6.51 -0.78
CA GLN A 38 3.38 -5.64 -1.25
C GLN A 38 2.95 -4.97 -2.54
N LEU A 39 3.06 -3.65 -2.59
CA LEU A 39 2.70 -2.83 -3.73
C LEU A 39 3.95 -2.40 -4.46
N THR A 40 3.88 -2.42 -5.78
CA THR A 40 4.97 -1.91 -6.61
C THR A 40 4.90 -0.37 -6.62
N PRO A 41 6.05 0.32 -6.47
CA PRO A 41 6.12 1.76 -6.67
C PRO A 41 5.62 2.13 -8.07
N GLY A 42 4.65 3.05 -8.14
CA GLY A 42 3.99 3.46 -9.39
C GLY A 42 2.65 2.78 -9.71
N GLN A 43 2.29 1.69 -9.03
CA GLN A 43 1.03 0.93 -9.24
C GLN A 43 0.20 0.85 -7.94
N HIS A 44 0.06 1.99 -7.26
CA HIS A 44 -0.77 2.11 -6.07
C HIS A 44 -1.39 3.49 -5.97
N ALA A 45 -2.50 3.58 -5.23
CA ALA A 45 -3.19 4.83 -4.93
C ALA A 45 -2.94 5.19 -3.46
N GLU A 46 -2.78 6.47 -3.16
CA GLU A 46 -2.78 6.95 -1.78
C GLU A 46 -4.17 7.52 -1.47
N HIS A 47 -4.73 7.14 -0.34
CA HIS A 47 -5.99 7.69 0.16
C HIS A 47 -5.87 7.86 1.67
N ASP A 48 -6.22 9.03 2.20
CA ASP A 48 -6.13 9.31 3.65
C ASP A 48 -4.72 9.02 4.21
N GLU A 49 -3.68 9.44 3.47
CA GLU A 49 -2.25 9.25 3.83
C GLU A 49 -1.82 7.77 3.95
N LYS A 50 -2.65 6.84 3.45
CA LYS A 50 -2.42 5.40 3.47
C LYS A 50 -2.33 4.85 2.04
N PRO A 51 -1.35 4.00 1.73
CA PRO A 51 -1.26 3.34 0.43
C PRO A 51 -2.31 2.23 0.32
N TYR A 52 -3.09 2.28 -0.76
CA TYR A 52 -4.06 1.28 -1.16
C TYR A 52 -3.69 0.68 -2.52
N CYS A 53 -4.03 -0.59 -2.68
CA CYS A 53 -3.95 -1.25 -3.97
C CYS A 53 -5.03 -0.70 -4.91
N THR A 54 -4.77 -0.57 -6.22
CA THR A 54 -5.76 -0.07 -7.20
C THR A 54 -7.10 -0.83 -7.09
N ASN A 55 -7.05 -2.15 -6.93
CA ASN A 55 -8.24 -3.00 -6.72
C ASN A 55 -8.98 -2.67 -5.41
N CYS A 56 -8.24 -2.49 -4.32
CA CYS A 56 -8.77 -2.17 -2.99
C CYS A 56 -9.41 -0.79 -2.99
N TYR A 57 -8.75 0.17 -3.63
CA TYR A 57 -9.23 1.52 -3.82
C TYR A 57 -10.54 1.53 -4.60
N MET A 58 -10.61 0.82 -5.74
CA MET A 58 -11.87 0.68 -6.48
C MET A 58 -12.95 -0.06 -5.69
N ARG A 59 -12.60 -1.01 -4.83
CA ARG A 59 -13.54 -1.78 -4.01
C ARG A 59 -14.07 -1.01 -2.80
N ASP A 60 -13.29 -0.13 -2.18
CA ASP A 60 -13.72 0.72 -1.06
C ASP A 60 -14.42 1.99 -1.55
N PHE A 61 -13.88 2.63 -2.59
CA PHE A 61 -14.28 3.97 -3.05
C PHE A 61 -15.07 3.96 -4.37
N GLY A 62 -15.25 2.80 -5.02
CA GLY A 62 -16.09 2.69 -6.21
C GLY A 62 -17.58 2.84 -5.91
N PRO A 63 -18.41 3.18 -6.92
CA PRO A 63 -19.86 3.29 -6.76
C PRO A 63 -20.42 1.96 -6.27
N ARG A 64 -20.92 1.97 -5.04
CA ARG A 64 -21.34 0.79 -4.27
C ARG A 64 -22.58 0.13 -4.88
N GLY A 65 -22.38 -0.77 -5.84
CA GLY A 65 -23.30 -1.85 -6.15
C GLY A 65 -23.15 -2.95 -5.12
N ASN A 66 -24.01 -2.96 -4.11
CA ASN A 66 -24.10 -3.92 -3.02
C ASN A 66 -23.85 -5.38 -3.46
N ARG A 67 -22.77 -6.02 -3.01
CA ARG A 67 -22.69 -7.45 -2.64
C ARG A 67 -21.29 -7.86 -2.18
N GLY A 68 -21.21 -8.44 -0.99
CA GLY A 68 -20.29 -9.53 -0.70
C GLY A 68 -19.02 -9.15 0.05
N ALA A 69 -19.08 -9.36 1.37
CA ALA A 69 -17.92 -9.70 2.17
C ALA A 69 -17.13 -10.85 1.51
N ALA A 70 -15.83 -10.63 1.31
CA ALA A 70 -14.83 -11.70 1.24
C ALA A 70 -13.59 -11.22 1.99
N SER A 71 -13.83 -11.03 3.28
CA SER A 71 -12.96 -11.45 4.36
C SER A 71 -12.08 -12.65 3.99
N HIS A 72 -10.78 -12.50 4.21
CA HIS A 72 -9.88 -13.55 4.68
C HIS A 72 -9.81 -14.86 3.85
N THR A 73 -8.88 -14.92 2.90
CA THR A 73 -7.96 -16.07 2.84
C THR A 73 -6.54 -15.54 2.98
N CYS A 74 -6.11 -15.40 4.23
CA CYS A 74 -4.69 -15.59 4.51
C CYS A 74 -4.42 -17.08 4.34
N ASN A 75 -4.10 -17.51 3.12
CA ASN A 75 -3.41 -18.77 2.96
C ASN A 75 -2.00 -18.56 3.51
N THR A 76 -1.84 -18.96 4.77
CA THR A 76 -0.60 -19.55 5.28
C THR A 76 -0.16 -20.66 4.31
N GLU A 77 1.14 -21.00 4.35
CA GLU A 77 1.74 -22.27 3.91
C GLU A 77 1.73 -22.65 2.42
N ALA A 78 2.84 -22.32 1.73
CA ALA A 78 3.44 -23.19 0.73
C ALA A 78 4.83 -23.60 1.25
N SER A 79 4.87 -24.78 1.90
CA SER A 79 6.08 -25.59 2.09
C SER A 79 6.11 -26.66 1.02
#